data_AF-A0A1A2CZ37-F1
#
_entry.id   AF-A0A1A2CZ37-F1
#
_cell.length_a   1.000
_cell.length_b   1.000
_cell.length_c   1.000
_cell.angle_alpha   90.00
_cell.angle_beta   90.00
_cell.angle_gamma   90.00
#
_symmetry.space_group_name_H-M   'P 1'
#
loop_
_entity.id
_entity.type
_entity.pdbx_description
1 polymer ?
#
loop_
_entity_poly.entity_id
_entity_poly.type
_entity_poly.pdbx_seq_one_letter_code
_entity_poly.pdbx_strand_id
1 'polypeptide(L)'
;MNSSLDTALTIAGFVLCAGVLAFCVPWGLAMSGISAADESQDRPPRSLRENAVSVAAVVVPPALFAGIGVAAASLACLAAGPTFYYPLVALGVGVAVWYGAIVGLAAWHDKVKRGVLDAYVKEEPPRRTAEEAIAAVRNYIRDKEIDYPTTGLAADRFPLGWSVYAPAHLDTRDPAASSGTTVFLVGDSGRIQQQPPSTPLHSAQRRFTAQESLMEPFRGRWLRRRR
;
A
#
# COMPACT_ATOMS: atom_id res chain seq x y z
N MET A 1 30.22 44.33 -23.76
CA MET A 1 28.84 43.80 -23.85
C MET A 1 27.88 44.90 -23.43
N ASN A 2 26.71 44.98 -24.07
CA ASN A 2 25.72 46.02 -23.75
C ASN A 2 25.10 45.69 -22.39
N SER A 3 25.12 46.63 -21.44
CA SER A 3 24.64 46.39 -20.06
C SER A 3 23.17 45.95 -20.03
N SER A 4 22.35 46.46 -20.95
CA SER A 4 20.95 46.05 -21.13
C SER A 4 20.80 44.58 -21.53
N LEU A 5 21.72 44.05 -22.34
CA LEU A 5 21.69 42.67 -22.80
C LEU A 5 22.08 41.69 -21.68
N ASP A 6 23.05 42.05 -20.83
CA ASP A 6 23.47 41.25 -19.67
C ASP A 6 22.33 41.12 -18.63
N THR A 7 21.64 42.24 -18.36
CA THR A 7 20.47 42.26 -17.46
C THR A 7 19.31 41.42 -18.03
N ALA A 8 19.01 41.57 -19.32
CA ALA A 8 17.94 40.81 -19.97
C ALA A 8 18.22 39.28 -19.94
N LEU A 9 19.45 38.86 -20.23
CA LEU A 9 19.86 37.46 -20.13
C LEU A 9 19.79 36.92 -18.70
N THR A 10 20.17 37.73 -17.72
CA THR A 10 20.11 37.36 -16.30
C THR A 10 18.66 37.11 -15.87
N ILE A 11 17.74 38.03 -16.21
CA ILE A 11 16.30 37.88 -15.91
C ILE A 11 15.73 36.64 -16.62
N ALA A 12 16.01 36.47 -17.91
CA ALA A 12 15.55 35.31 -18.68
C ALA A 12 16.06 34.00 -18.06
N GLY A 13 17.31 33.96 -17.60
CA GLY A 13 17.89 32.82 -16.90
C GLY A 13 17.13 32.45 -15.63
N PHE A 14 16.78 33.44 -14.79
CA PHE A 14 16.00 33.19 -13.58
C PHE A 14 14.57 32.73 -13.87
N VAL A 15 13.90 33.29 -14.88
CA VAL A 15 12.56 32.86 -15.29
C VAL A 15 12.57 31.40 -15.75
N LEU A 16 13.58 31.01 -16.53
CA LEU A 16 13.73 29.63 -16.99
C LEU A 16 14.02 28.66 -15.83
N CYS A 17 14.87 29.06 -14.87
CA CYS A 17 15.10 28.29 -13.64
C CYS A 17 13.81 28.10 -12.83
N ALA A 18 12.98 29.12 -12.72
CA ALA A 18 11.69 29.04 -12.02
C ALA A 18 10.73 28.06 -12.72
N GLY A 19 10.72 28.02 -14.05
CA GLY A 19 9.96 27.03 -14.82
C GLY A 19 10.42 25.59 -14.57
N VAL A 20 11.73 25.35 -14.55
CA VAL A 20 12.30 24.03 -14.23
C VAL A 20 11.91 23.61 -12.81
N LEU A 21 11.95 24.53 -11.85
CA LEU A 21 11.50 24.28 -10.47
C LEU A 21 10.04 23.84 -10.38
N ALA A 22 9.15 24.59 -11.05
CA ALA A 22 7.73 24.28 -11.08
C ALA A 22 7.44 22.90 -11.68
N PHE A 23 8.31 22.41 -12.58
CA PHE A 23 8.20 21.08 -13.18
C PHE A 23 8.84 19.97 -12.31
N CYS A 24 10.00 20.24 -11.71
CA CYS A 24 10.74 19.25 -10.92
C CYS A 24 10.05 18.91 -9.60
N VAL A 25 9.31 19.83 -8.99
CA VAL A 25 8.63 19.59 -7.70
C VAL A 25 7.49 18.55 -7.83
N PRO A 26 6.51 18.69 -8.75
CA PRO A 26 5.49 17.66 -8.98
C PRO A 26 6.10 16.34 -9.45
N TRP A 27 7.12 16.38 -10.29
CA TRP A 27 7.78 15.17 -10.81
C TRP A 27 8.55 14.41 -9.72
N GLY A 28 9.26 15.12 -8.85
CA GLY A 28 9.94 14.54 -7.69
C GLY A 28 8.96 13.87 -6.74
N LEU A 29 7.79 14.47 -6.51
CA LEU A 29 6.72 13.85 -5.73
C LEU A 29 6.18 12.58 -6.39
N ALA A 30 5.92 12.61 -7.70
CA ALA A 30 5.47 11.43 -8.43
C ALA A 30 6.48 10.27 -8.37
N MET A 31 7.78 10.57 -8.49
CA MET A 31 8.86 9.58 -8.44
C MET A 31 9.20 9.09 -7.03
N SER A 32 8.88 9.86 -5.99
CA SER A 32 9.15 9.48 -4.59
C SER A 32 8.35 8.28 -4.11
N GLY A 33 7.47 7.71 -4.95
CA GLY A 33 6.74 6.49 -4.61
C GLY A 33 5.67 6.70 -3.54
N ILE A 34 5.36 7.96 -3.18
CA ILE A 34 4.12 8.35 -2.46
C ILE A 34 2.95 8.24 -3.45
N SER A 35 2.81 7.08 -4.09
CA SER A 35 1.67 6.76 -4.90
C SER A 35 0.61 6.22 -3.96
N ALA A 36 -0.59 6.80 -3.98
CA ALA A 36 -1.73 6.33 -3.21
C ALA A 36 -2.04 4.83 -3.44
N ALA A 37 -1.53 4.24 -4.52
CA ALA A 37 -1.58 2.79 -4.75
C ALA A 37 -0.89 1.96 -3.66
N ASP A 38 0.14 2.52 -3.02
CA ASP A 38 0.94 1.87 -1.97
C ASP A 38 0.24 1.88 -0.59
N GLU A 39 -0.84 2.66 -0.45
CA GLU A 39 -1.70 2.70 0.74
C GLU A 39 -2.56 1.43 0.88
N SER A 40 -2.66 0.63 -0.19
CA SER A 40 -3.36 -0.65 -0.16
C SER A 40 -2.53 -1.81 0.39
N GLN A 41 -1.21 -1.66 0.65
CA GLN A 41 -0.37 -2.75 1.14
C GLN A 41 -0.51 -2.97 2.66
N ASP A 42 -0.65 -4.23 3.07
CA ASP A 42 -0.55 -4.67 4.47
C ASP A 42 0.82 -4.30 5.04
N ARG A 43 0.92 -3.14 5.67
CA ARG A 43 2.16 -2.61 6.23
C ARG A 43 2.07 -2.57 7.75
N PRO A 44 3.23 -2.73 8.42
CA PRO A 44 3.30 -2.44 9.84
C PRO A 44 2.85 -0.99 10.12
N PRO A 45 2.37 -0.71 11.34
CA PRO A 45 1.91 0.62 11.71
C PRO A 45 3.01 1.66 11.47
N ARG A 46 2.65 2.75 10.78
CA ARG A 46 3.59 3.82 10.41
C ARG A 46 4.30 4.35 11.65
N SER A 47 5.61 4.34 11.62
CA SER A 47 6.40 4.94 12.70
C SER A 47 6.49 6.46 12.54
N LEU A 48 6.64 7.19 13.65
CA LEU A 48 6.90 8.64 13.61
C LEU A 48 8.13 8.99 12.74
N ARG A 49 9.10 8.08 12.66
CA ARG A 49 10.30 8.24 11.82
C ARG A 49 9.98 8.17 10.33
N GLU A 50 9.12 7.26 9.90
CA GLU A 50 8.69 7.19 8.50
C GLU A 50 7.96 8.47 8.08
N ASN A 51 7.04 8.97 8.92
CA ASN A 51 6.38 10.24 8.66
C ASN A 51 7.38 11.39 8.53
N ALA A 52 8.39 11.46 9.41
CA ALA A 52 9.43 12.47 9.33
C ALA A 52 10.25 12.38 8.03
N VAL A 53 10.58 11.17 7.57
CA VAL A 53 11.30 10.96 6.29
C VAL A 53 10.42 11.38 5.11
N SER A 54 9.14 11.02 5.08
CA SER A 54 8.22 11.43 4.03
C SER A 54 8.06 12.95 3.96
N VAL A 55 7.93 13.61 5.11
CA VAL A 55 7.88 15.08 5.17
C VAL A 55 9.20 15.70 4.70
N ALA A 56 10.34 15.15 5.14
CA ALA A 56 11.65 15.61 4.68
C ALA A 56 11.82 15.45 3.15
N ALA A 57 11.27 14.40 2.55
CA ALA A 57 11.33 14.13 1.10
C ALA A 57 10.64 15.21 0.29
N VAL A 58 9.54 15.73 0.83
CA VAL A 58 8.76 16.78 0.18
C VAL A 58 9.40 18.15 0.40
N VAL A 59 9.95 18.42 1.59
CA VAL A 59 10.35 19.78 2.00
C VAL A 59 11.83 20.09 1.70
N VAL A 60 12.74 19.14 1.94
CA VAL A 60 14.19 19.40 1.88
C VAL A 60 14.67 19.75 0.47
N PRO A 61 14.33 18.99 -0.60
CA PRO A 61 14.84 19.30 -1.93
C PRO A 61 14.40 20.67 -2.48
N PRO A 62 13.11 21.09 -2.36
CA PRO A 62 12.70 22.43 -2.77
C PRO A 62 13.34 23.54 -1.94
N ALA A 63 13.47 23.36 -0.62
CA ALA A 63 14.07 24.36 0.26
C ALA A 63 15.56 24.59 -0.07
N LEU A 64 16.32 23.52 -0.31
CA LEU A 64 17.72 23.62 -0.75
C LEU A 64 17.85 24.35 -2.07
N PHE A 65 17.02 24.01 -3.06
CA PHE A 65 17.07 24.64 -4.37
C PHE A 65 16.69 26.13 -4.31
N ALA A 66 15.64 26.48 -3.55
CA ALA A 66 15.25 27.87 -3.33
C ALA A 66 16.37 28.69 -2.66
N GLY A 67 17.03 28.12 -1.65
CA GLY A 67 18.19 28.74 -0.99
C GLY A 67 19.34 29.03 -1.96
N ILE A 68 19.67 28.07 -2.85
CA ILE A 68 20.70 28.25 -3.88
C ILE A 68 20.31 29.37 -4.86
N GLY A 69 19.04 29.44 -5.27
CA GLY A 69 18.53 30.50 -6.13
C GLY A 69 18.64 31.89 -5.50
N VAL A 70 18.23 32.04 -4.24
CA VAL A 70 18.34 33.31 -3.50
C VAL A 70 19.79 33.73 -3.33
N ALA A 71 20.69 32.79 -3.02
CA ALA A 71 22.12 33.06 -2.91
C ALA A 71 22.71 33.55 -4.24
N ALA A 72 22.35 32.90 -5.35
CA ALA A 72 22.80 33.29 -6.69
C ALA A 72 22.28 34.67 -7.12
N ALA A 73 21.01 34.98 -6.85
CA ALA A 73 20.44 36.30 -7.10
C ALA A 73 21.16 37.38 -6.27
N SER A 74 21.43 37.09 -4.99
CA SER A 74 22.15 38.01 -4.10
C SER A 74 23.57 38.28 -4.62
N LEU A 75 24.28 37.24 -5.06
CA LEU A 75 25.62 37.38 -5.65
C LEU A 75 25.60 38.18 -6.95
N ALA A 76 24.60 37.96 -7.81
CA ALA A 76 24.44 38.73 -9.04
C ALA A 76 24.22 40.22 -8.75
N CYS A 77 23.42 40.57 -7.74
CA CYS A 77 23.20 41.98 -7.38
C CYS A 77 24.43 42.68 -6.80
N LEU A 78 25.36 41.93 -6.19
CA LEU A 78 26.55 42.49 -5.54
C LEU A 78 27.79 42.55 -6.46
N ALA A 79 27.79 41.82 -7.57
CA ALA A 79 28.93 41.74 -8.47
C ALA A 79 29.03 42.98 -9.38
N ALA A 80 30.22 43.57 -9.47
CA ALA A 80 30.51 44.69 -10.39
C ALA A 80 30.88 44.22 -11.83
N GLY A 81 30.94 42.90 -12.06
CA GLY A 81 31.33 42.29 -13.33
C GLY A 81 30.15 41.66 -14.08
N PRO A 82 30.40 40.98 -15.22
CA PRO A 82 29.34 40.30 -15.97
C PRO A 82 28.61 39.29 -15.08
N THR A 83 27.28 39.31 -15.07
CA THR A 83 26.47 38.49 -14.15
C THR A 83 25.68 37.37 -14.82
N PHE A 84 25.65 37.30 -16.16
CA PHE A 84 24.83 36.32 -16.88
C PHE A 84 25.13 34.85 -16.54
N TYR A 85 26.32 34.51 -16.01
CA TYR A 85 26.68 33.12 -15.70
C TYR A 85 26.18 32.65 -14.32
N TYR A 86 25.83 33.56 -13.40
CA TYR A 86 25.35 33.18 -12.07
C TYR A 86 24.10 32.28 -12.11
N PRO A 87 23.07 32.57 -12.92
CA PRO A 87 21.91 31.66 -13.05
C PRO A 87 22.28 30.27 -13.57
N LEU A 88 23.22 30.18 -14.52
CA LEU A 88 23.64 28.90 -15.10
C LEU A 88 24.40 28.04 -14.08
N VAL A 89 25.33 28.65 -13.35
CA VAL A 89 26.07 27.98 -12.27
C VAL A 89 25.11 27.57 -11.15
N ALA A 90 24.20 28.46 -10.76
CA ALA A 90 23.19 28.19 -9.74
C ALA A 90 22.25 27.04 -10.13
N LEU A 91 21.86 26.95 -11.40
CA LEU A 91 21.07 25.85 -11.90
C LEU A 91 21.86 24.54 -11.86
N GLY A 92 23.11 24.53 -12.33
CA GLY A 92 23.95 23.34 -12.30
C GLY A 92 24.19 22.81 -10.87
N VAL A 93 24.58 23.70 -9.96
CA VAL A 93 24.78 23.38 -8.54
C VAL A 93 23.45 22.98 -7.87
N GLY A 94 22.37 23.71 -8.16
CA GLY A 94 21.03 23.44 -7.67
C GLY A 94 20.54 22.05 -8.04
N VAL A 95 20.70 21.65 -9.31
CA VAL A 95 20.33 20.31 -9.80
C VAL A 95 21.19 19.23 -9.14
N ALA A 96 22.51 19.44 -9.01
CA ALA A 96 23.39 18.47 -8.37
C ALA A 96 23.04 18.26 -6.88
N VAL A 97 22.82 19.35 -6.13
CA VAL A 97 22.41 19.30 -4.71
C VAL A 97 21.04 18.66 -4.55
N TRP A 98 20.08 19.03 -5.40
CA TRP A 98 18.73 18.45 -5.41
C TRP A 98 18.76 16.95 -5.68
N TYR A 99 19.51 16.51 -6.68
CA TYR A 99 19.66 15.10 -7.00
C TYR A 99 20.33 14.32 -5.85
N GLY A 100 21.40 14.86 -5.29
CA GLY A 100 22.08 14.27 -4.13
C GLY A 100 21.16 14.15 -2.92
N ALA A 101 20.31 15.16 -2.67
CA ALA A 101 19.32 15.12 -1.59
C ALA A 101 18.30 14.00 -1.83
N ILE A 102 17.76 13.85 -3.05
CA ILE A 102 16.82 12.77 -3.38
C ILE A 102 17.45 11.40 -3.17
N VAL A 103 18.66 11.17 -3.69
CA VAL A 103 19.36 9.88 -3.56
C VAL A 103 19.66 9.56 -2.08
N GLY A 104 20.15 10.55 -1.32
CA GLY A 104 20.42 10.39 0.10
C GLY A 104 19.16 10.08 0.90
N LEU A 105 18.05 10.74 0.57
CA LEU A 105 16.79 10.52 1.28
C LEU A 105 16.12 9.20 0.91
N ALA A 106 16.21 8.77 -0.35
CA ALA A 106 15.76 7.44 -0.79
C ALA A 106 16.53 6.35 -0.05
N ALA A 107 17.86 6.46 0.05
CA ALA A 107 18.69 5.52 0.80
C ALA A 107 18.34 5.53 2.31
N TRP A 108 18.05 6.69 2.89
CA TRP A 108 17.61 6.80 4.28
C TRP A 108 16.24 6.15 4.49
N HIS A 109 15.29 6.41 3.60
CA HIS A 109 13.96 5.81 3.62
C HIS A 109 14.04 4.27 3.58
N ASP A 110 14.84 3.70 2.67
CA ASP A 110 15.04 2.25 2.58
C ASP A 110 15.69 1.66 3.84
N LYS A 111 16.58 2.40 4.49
CA LYS A 111 17.18 2.00 5.75
C LYS A 111 16.14 2.01 6.89
N VAL A 112 15.30 3.04 6.96
CA VAL A 112 14.21 3.12 7.97
C VAL A 112 13.19 2.02 7.74
N LYS A 113 12.74 1.83 6.49
CA LYS A 113 11.80 0.78 6.10
C LYS A 113 12.30 -0.60 6.49
N ARG A 114 13.55 -0.93 6.19
CA ARG A 114 14.18 -2.20 6.63
C ARG A 114 14.18 -2.33 8.16
N GLY A 115 14.59 -1.29 8.87
CA GLY A 115 14.59 -1.31 10.33
C GLY A 115 13.20 -1.48 10.97
N VAL A 116 12.15 -0.96 10.34
CA VAL A 116 10.76 -1.19 10.74
C VAL A 116 10.37 -2.63 10.45
N LEU A 117 10.60 -3.13 9.23
CA LEU A 117 10.28 -4.51 8.86
C LEU A 117 11.01 -5.52 9.77
N ASP A 118 12.27 -5.28 10.12
CA ASP A 118 13.02 -6.14 11.04
C ASP A 118 12.47 -6.11 12.48
N ALA A 119 11.81 -5.00 12.86
CA ALA A 119 11.23 -4.81 14.18
C ALA A 119 9.82 -5.40 14.32
N TYR A 120 9.15 -5.76 13.22
CA TYR A 120 7.81 -6.33 13.25
C TYR A 120 7.82 -7.74 12.67
N VAL A 121 7.16 -8.66 13.35
CA VAL A 121 6.84 -9.98 12.82
C VAL A 121 5.35 -9.99 12.54
N LYS A 122 4.99 -10.48 11.36
CA LYS A 122 3.59 -10.71 11.03
C LYS A 122 3.18 -12.04 11.64
N GLU A 123 2.34 -11.98 12.67
CA GLU A 123 1.79 -13.19 13.26
C GLU A 123 0.62 -13.66 12.41
N GLU A 124 0.77 -14.84 11.79
CA GLU A 124 -0.32 -15.47 11.08
C GLU A 124 -1.45 -15.78 12.06
N PRO A 125 -2.71 -15.47 11.71
CA PRO A 125 -3.82 -15.84 12.57
C PRO A 125 -3.84 -17.38 12.70
N PRO A 126 -4.19 -17.91 13.89
CA PRO A 126 -4.31 -19.35 14.06
C PRO A 126 -5.29 -19.90 13.01
N ARG A 127 -4.90 -21.02 12.39
CA ARG A 127 -5.78 -21.70 11.43
C ARG A 127 -7.06 -22.09 12.15
N ARG A 128 -8.19 -21.71 11.55
CA ARG A 128 -9.51 -21.93 12.14
C ARG A 128 -9.78 -23.43 12.25
N THR A 129 -10.33 -23.88 13.37
CA THR A 129 -10.71 -25.28 13.57
C THR A 129 -12.07 -25.60 12.91
N ALA A 130 -12.40 -26.88 12.77
CA ALA A 130 -13.71 -27.31 12.26
C ALA A 130 -14.86 -26.76 13.12
N GLU A 131 -14.71 -26.81 14.45
CA GLU A 131 -15.70 -26.30 15.41
C GLU A 131 -15.91 -24.80 15.29
N GLU A 132 -14.82 -24.04 15.14
CA GLU A 132 -14.87 -22.59 14.93
C GLU A 132 -15.54 -22.24 13.59
N ALA A 133 -15.30 -23.02 12.53
CA ALA A 133 -15.96 -22.82 11.24
C ALA A 133 -17.47 -23.08 11.34
N ILE A 134 -17.87 -24.16 12.03
CA ILE A 134 -19.28 -24.49 12.29
C ILE A 134 -19.95 -23.38 13.12
N ALA A 135 -19.29 -22.93 14.18
CA ALA A 135 -19.80 -21.84 15.02
C ALA A 135 -19.97 -20.53 14.24
N ALA A 136 -19.01 -20.20 13.37
CA ALA A 136 -19.08 -19.02 12.52
C ALA A 136 -20.28 -19.09 11.54
N VAL A 137 -20.51 -20.25 10.92
CA VAL A 137 -21.65 -20.45 10.02
C VAL A 137 -22.97 -20.43 10.78
N ARG A 138 -23.04 -21.04 11.97
CA ARG A 138 -24.23 -20.96 12.82
C ARG A 138 -24.59 -19.50 13.15
N ASN A 139 -23.60 -18.71 13.53
CA ASN A 139 -23.79 -17.29 13.82
C ASN A 139 -24.24 -16.53 12.57
N TYR A 140 -23.66 -16.83 11.40
CA TYR A 140 -24.04 -16.23 10.12
C TYR A 140 -25.48 -16.56 9.71
N ILE A 141 -25.90 -17.83 9.82
CA ILE A 141 -27.27 -18.28 9.55
C ILE A 141 -28.25 -17.54 10.45
N ARG A 142 -27.94 -17.43 11.75
CA ARG A 142 -28.78 -16.72 12.72
C ARG A 142 -28.85 -15.22 12.44
N ASP A 143 -27.73 -14.57 12.12
CA ASP A 143 -27.66 -13.13 11.83
C ASP A 143 -28.38 -12.75 10.52
N LYS A 144 -28.36 -13.65 9.53
CA LYS A 144 -29.01 -13.47 8.23
C LYS A 144 -30.41 -14.08 8.14
N GLU A 145 -30.91 -14.64 9.23
CA GLU A 145 -32.22 -15.30 9.31
C GLU A 145 -32.44 -16.33 8.17
N ILE A 146 -31.38 -17.08 7.83
CA ILE A 146 -31.43 -18.08 6.76
C ILE A 146 -32.14 -19.32 7.31
N ASP A 147 -33.15 -19.81 6.60
CA ASP A 147 -33.83 -21.08 6.93
C ASP A 147 -32.92 -22.27 6.59
N TYR A 148 -32.03 -22.61 7.53
CA TYR A 148 -31.08 -23.70 7.43
C TYR A 148 -30.82 -24.34 8.80
N PRO A 149 -30.70 -25.68 8.90
CA PRO A 149 -30.46 -26.35 10.18
C PRO A 149 -29.16 -25.89 10.84
N THR A 150 -29.22 -25.52 12.12
CA THR A 150 -28.06 -25.03 12.90
C THR A 150 -27.39 -26.12 13.75
N THR A 151 -28.02 -27.30 13.81
CA THR A 151 -27.57 -28.50 14.55
C THR A 151 -27.10 -29.59 13.59
N GLY A 152 -26.14 -30.40 14.01
CA GLY A 152 -25.64 -31.52 13.20
C GLY A 152 -24.81 -31.11 11.98
N LEU A 153 -24.30 -29.87 11.93
CA LEU A 153 -23.43 -29.41 10.86
C LEU A 153 -22.11 -30.19 10.85
N ALA A 154 -21.65 -30.57 9.66
CA ALA A 154 -20.34 -31.13 9.40
C ALA A 154 -19.44 -30.09 8.70
N ALA A 155 -18.14 -30.24 8.85
CA ALA A 155 -17.15 -29.36 8.23
C ALA A 155 -16.00 -30.16 7.61
N ASP A 156 -15.78 -29.97 6.31
CA ASP A 156 -14.68 -30.58 5.56
C ASP A 156 -13.60 -29.54 5.24
N ARG A 157 -12.33 -29.92 5.39
CA ARG A 157 -11.19 -29.02 5.16
C ARG A 157 -10.86 -28.91 3.67
N PHE A 158 -10.56 -27.70 3.21
CA PHE A 158 -9.92 -27.42 1.92
C PHE A 158 -8.73 -26.45 2.11
N PRO A 159 -7.86 -26.21 1.09
CA PRO A 159 -6.56 -25.56 1.28
C PRO A 159 -6.54 -24.24 2.07
N LEU A 160 -7.56 -23.38 1.96
CA LEU A 160 -7.64 -22.09 2.65
C LEU A 160 -8.94 -21.88 3.44
N GLY A 161 -9.59 -22.96 3.87
CA GLY A 161 -10.85 -22.87 4.61
C GLY A 161 -11.56 -24.19 4.87
N TRP A 162 -12.86 -24.08 5.15
CA TRP A 162 -13.75 -25.18 5.49
C TRP A 162 -15.05 -25.09 4.68
N SER A 163 -15.52 -26.22 4.14
CA SER A 163 -16.89 -26.35 3.63
C SER A 163 -17.78 -26.89 4.74
N VAL A 164 -18.76 -26.10 5.15
CA VAL A 164 -19.71 -26.44 6.20
C VAL A 164 -21.06 -26.73 5.56
N TYR A 165 -21.64 -27.87 5.92
CA TYR A 165 -22.92 -28.32 5.38
C TYR A 165 -23.66 -29.17 6.42
N ALA A 166 -24.98 -29.25 6.31
CA ALA A 166 -25.78 -30.23 7.03
C ALA A 166 -25.70 -31.56 6.29
N PRO A 167 -25.17 -32.64 6.89
CA PRO A 167 -25.30 -33.97 6.31
C PRO A 167 -26.78 -34.21 6.06
N ALA A 168 -27.15 -34.56 4.82
CA ALA A 168 -28.52 -34.93 4.54
C ALA A 168 -28.88 -36.07 5.51
N HIS A 169 -29.92 -35.87 6.32
CA HIS A 169 -30.63 -37.01 6.88
C HIS A 169 -31.17 -37.73 5.66
N LEU A 170 -30.49 -38.80 5.25
CA LEU A 170 -30.97 -39.72 4.24
C LEU A 170 -32.23 -40.37 4.82
N ASP A 171 -33.35 -39.65 4.75
CA ASP A 171 -34.65 -40.27 4.87
C ASP A 171 -34.74 -41.22 3.69
N THR A 172 -34.48 -42.51 3.97
CA THR A 172 -34.36 -43.60 2.99
C THR A 172 -35.66 -43.81 2.19
N ARG A 173 -36.71 -43.05 2.52
CA ARG A 173 -38.05 -43.13 1.93
C ARG A 173 -38.24 -42.25 0.70
N ASP A 174 -37.34 -41.31 0.40
CA ASP A 174 -37.48 -40.48 -0.82
C ASP A 174 -36.13 -40.16 -1.51
N PRO A 175 -35.65 -41.01 -2.44
CA PRO A 175 -34.37 -40.81 -3.13
C PRO A 175 -34.32 -39.54 -4.00
N ALA A 176 -35.46 -38.91 -4.29
CA ALA A 176 -35.55 -37.66 -5.06
C ALA A 176 -35.32 -36.39 -4.20
N ALA A 177 -35.42 -36.47 -2.87
CA ALA A 177 -35.22 -35.34 -1.96
C ALA A 177 -33.74 -34.97 -1.73
N SER A 178 -32.80 -35.73 -2.32
CA SER A 178 -31.34 -35.53 -2.26
C SER A 178 -30.84 -34.30 -3.05
N SER A 179 -31.72 -33.38 -3.38
CA SER A 179 -31.47 -32.28 -4.31
C SER A 179 -30.93 -31.06 -3.56
N GLY A 180 -29.60 -31.00 -3.47
CA GLY A 180 -28.88 -29.74 -3.38
C GLY A 180 -28.74 -29.14 -1.98
N THR A 181 -28.00 -29.81 -1.11
CA THR A 181 -27.61 -29.21 0.17
C THR A 181 -26.79 -27.94 -0.08
N THR A 182 -27.29 -26.80 0.40
CA THR A 182 -26.52 -25.54 0.40
C THR A 182 -25.25 -25.75 1.21
N VAL A 183 -24.10 -25.36 0.64
CA VAL A 183 -22.79 -25.44 1.30
C VAL A 183 -22.29 -24.04 1.61
N PHE A 184 -21.78 -23.83 2.81
CA PHE A 184 -21.13 -22.60 3.22
C PHE A 184 -19.62 -22.78 3.15
N LEU A 185 -18.93 -21.94 2.36
CA LEU A 185 -17.48 -21.89 2.32
C LEU A 185 -17.00 -20.85 3.32
N VAL A 186 -16.20 -21.29 4.29
CA VAL A 186 -15.63 -20.47 5.35
C VAL A 186 -14.14 -20.34 5.11
N GLY A 187 -13.68 -19.15 4.81
CA GLY A 187 -12.25 -18.86 4.70
C GLY A 187 -11.60 -18.78 6.07
N ASP A 188 -10.33 -19.12 6.12
CA ASP A 188 -9.49 -18.87 7.30
C ASP A 188 -9.37 -17.36 7.61
N SER A 189 -9.78 -16.47 6.69
CA SER A 189 -9.90 -15.01 6.88
C SER A 189 -11.11 -14.61 7.74
N GLY A 190 -12.05 -15.54 7.94
CA GLY A 190 -13.36 -15.23 8.50
C GLY A 190 -14.46 -14.98 7.47
N ARG A 191 -14.13 -14.84 6.18
CA ARG A 191 -15.12 -14.66 5.12
C ARG A 191 -16.01 -15.90 4.99
N ILE A 192 -17.32 -15.69 4.91
CA ILE A 192 -18.29 -16.76 4.69
C ILE A 192 -18.97 -16.49 3.34
N GLN A 193 -19.02 -17.50 2.47
CA GLN A 193 -19.75 -17.44 1.22
C GLN A 193 -20.71 -18.62 1.11
N GLN A 194 -21.99 -18.32 0.98
CA GLN A 194 -23.01 -19.31 0.66
C GLN A 194 -22.91 -19.69 -0.82
N GLN A 195 -22.86 -20.99 -1.11
CA GLN A 195 -22.84 -21.50 -2.48
C GLN A 195 -24.20 -22.08 -2.85
N PRO A 196 -24.77 -21.66 -4.00
CA PRO A 196 -26.02 -22.22 -4.46
C PRO A 196 -25.83 -23.69 -4.88
N PRO A 197 -26.88 -24.53 -4.76
CA PRO A 197 -26.77 -25.96 -5.02
C PRO A 197 -26.41 -26.33 -6.47
N SER A 198 -26.64 -25.41 -7.41
CA SER A 198 -26.36 -25.60 -8.83
C SER A 198 -24.87 -25.55 -9.19
N THR A 199 -24.01 -25.11 -8.26
CA THR A 199 -22.56 -25.00 -8.52
C THR A 199 -21.82 -26.23 -7.99
N PRO A 200 -21.02 -26.92 -8.81
CA PRO A 200 -20.17 -28.02 -8.33
C PRO A 200 -19.23 -27.56 -7.22
N LEU A 201 -19.26 -28.27 -6.08
CA LEU A 201 -18.54 -27.88 -4.85
C LEU A 201 -17.04 -27.64 -5.11
N HIS A 202 -16.39 -28.53 -5.86
CA HIS A 202 -14.97 -28.41 -6.19
C HIS A 202 -14.64 -27.11 -6.96
N SER A 203 -15.50 -26.70 -7.89
CA SER A 203 -15.34 -25.46 -8.66
C SER A 203 -15.58 -24.21 -7.81
N ALA A 204 -16.48 -24.29 -6.81
CA ALA A 204 -16.68 -23.23 -5.84
C ALA A 204 -15.50 -23.10 -4.87
N GLN A 205 -15.02 -24.22 -4.31
CA GLN A 205 -13.84 -24.26 -3.44
C GLN A 205 -12.60 -23.69 -4.13
N ARG A 206 -12.35 -24.04 -5.40
CA ARG A 206 -11.21 -23.50 -6.17
C ARG A 206 -11.30 -21.99 -6.34
N ARG A 207 -12.47 -21.45 -6.72
CA ARG A 207 -12.69 -20.00 -6.86
C ARG A 207 -12.54 -19.27 -5.53
N PHE A 208 -13.11 -19.84 -4.47
CA PHE A 208 -13.00 -19.27 -3.13
C PHE A 208 -11.54 -19.26 -2.63
N THR A 209 -10.81 -20.35 -2.85
CA THR A 209 -9.39 -20.47 -2.53
C THR A 209 -8.56 -19.43 -3.27
N ALA A 210 -8.80 -19.22 -4.57
CA ALA A 210 -8.12 -18.19 -5.34
C ALA A 210 -8.41 -16.76 -4.83
N GLN A 211 -9.62 -16.51 -4.34
CA GLN A 211 -9.96 -15.23 -3.70
C GLN A 211 -9.35 -15.09 -2.31
N GLU A 212 -9.26 -16.16 -1.53
CA GLU A 212 -8.61 -16.16 -0.22
C GLU A 212 -7.09 -16.02 -0.31
N SER A 213 -6.44 -16.57 -1.33
CA SER A 213 -5.00 -16.40 -1.54
C SER A 213 -4.64 -14.95 -1.84
N LEU A 214 -5.54 -14.18 -2.46
CA LEU A 214 -5.36 -12.72 -2.62
C LEU A 214 -5.47 -11.97 -1.28
N MET A 215 -6.15 -12.55 -0.29
CA MET A 215 -6.34 -11.96 1.04
C MET A 215 -5.25 -12.41 2.04
N GLU A 216 -4.55 -13.51 1.77
CA GLU A 216 -3.48 -14.04 2.62
C GLU A 216 -2.40 -12.99 2.98
N PRO A 217 -1.91 -12.14 2.05
CA PRO A 217 -0.95 -11.11 2.37
C PRO A 217 -1.48 -10.01 3.28
N PHE A 218 -2.77 -9.97 3.59
CA PHE A 218 -3.42 -8.99 4.49
C PHE A 218 -3.83 -9.60 5.83
N ARG A 219 -3.67 -10.91 5.99
CA ARG A 219 -4.07 -11.60 7.22
C ARG A 219 -3.01 -11.52 8.29
N GLY A 220 -3.45 -11.38 9.53
CA GLY A 220 -2.59 -11.43 10.70
C GLY A 220 -2.43 -10.08 11.34
N ARG A 221 -1.67 -10.04 12.43
CA ARG A 221 -1.37 -8.80 13.12
C ARG A 221 0.13 -8.60 13.11
N TRP A 222 0.53 -7.37 12.77
CA TRP A 222 1.90 -6.94 12.95
C TRP A 222 2.19 -6.81 14.44
N LEU A 223 3.00 -7.71 14.97
CA LEU A 223 3.48 -7.66 16.34
C LEU A 223 4.90 -7.13 16.36
N ARG A 224 5.16 -6.18 17.26
CA ARG A 224 6.50 -5.68 17.48
C ARG A 224 7.33 -6.79 18.14
N ARG A 225 8.43 -7.20 17.51
CA ARG A 225 9.39 -8.15 18.08
C ARG A 225 9.95 -7.55 19.37
N ARG A 226 9.67 -8.17 20.52
CA ARG A 226 10.36 -7.81 21.77
C ARG A 226 11.83 -8.22 21.63
N ARG A 227 12.72 -7.24 21.74
CA ARG A 227 14.17 -7.47 21.82
C ARG A 227 14.53 -7.92 23.23
#